data_AF-A0A3B9UUH1-F1
#
_entry.id   AF-A0A3B9UUH1-F1
#
_cell.length_a   1.000
_cell.length_b   1.000
_cell.length_c   1.000
_cell.angle_alpha   90.00
_cell.angle_beta   90.00
_cell.angle_gamma   90.00
#
_symmetry.space_group_name_H-M   'P 1'
#
loop_
_entity.id
_entity.type
_entity.pdbx_description
1 polymer ?
#
loop_
_entity_poly.entity_id
_entity_poly.type
_entity_poly.pdbx_seq_one_letter_code
_entity_poly.pdbx_strand_id
1 'polypeptide(L)'
;MKIGIISDTHGSLKSIEKAMKVLKDCDVIFHLGDYANDINYIEEIYDGKIIAVRGNCDFYSNICEERIEQIGNNTIFLTHGDKYGVKINI
;
A
#
# COMPACT_ATOMS: atom_id res chain seq x y z
N MET A 1 -16.62 -2.85 7.84
CA MET A 1 -15.56 -2.18 7.07
C MET A 1 -14.54 -3.23 6.67
N LYS A 2 -14.14 -3.26 5.39
CA LYS A 2 -13.16 -4.17 4.81
C LYS A 2 -11.92 -3.38 4.42
N ILE A 3 -10.76 -3.82 4.90
CA ILE A 3 -9.46 -3.22 4.60
C ILE A 3 -8.71 -4.18 3.68
N GLY A 4 -8.33 -3.68 2.50
CA GLY A 4 -7.43 -4.37 1.58
C GLY A 4 -5.99 -3.97 1.84
N ILE A 5 -5.05 -4.91 1.64
CA ILE A 5 -3.62 -4.63 1.79
C ILE A 5 -2.89 -5.22 0.58
N ILE A 6 -2.03 -4.42 -0.03
CA ILE A 6 -1.13 -4.79 -1.13
C ILE A 6 0.23 -4.07 -0.91
N SER A 7 1.30 -4.59 -1.49
CA SER A 7 2.65 -4.02 -1.37
C SER A 7 3.55 -4.60 -2.46
N ASP A 8 4.75 -4.03 -2.63
CA ASP A 8 5.84 -4.57 -3.44
C ASP A 8 5.37 -4.88 -4.87
N THR A 9 4.55 -3.99 -5.44
CA THR A 9 3.91 -4.20 -6.74
C THR A 9 4.92 -4.18 -7.87
N HIS A 10 6.02 -3.42 -7.71
CA HIS A 10 7.13 -3.33 -8.66
C HIS A 10 6.70 -3.13 -10.12
N GLY A 11 5.64 -2.33 -10.36
CA GLY A 11 5.14 -2.03 -11.71
C GLY A 11 4.38 -3.17 -12.38
N SER A 12 4.10 -4.26 -11.67
CA SER A 12 3.45 -5.45 -12.22
C SER A 12 1.95 -5.24 -12.36
N LEU A 13 1.50 -4.57 -13.44
CA LEU A 13 0.08 -4.32 -13.72
C LEU A 13 -0.77 -5.59 -13.67
N LYS A 14 -0.26 -6.70 -14.22
CA LYS A 14 -0.95 -8.00 -14.17
C LYS A 14 -1.20 -8.50 -12.74
N SER A 15 -0.24 -8.29 -11.84
CA SER A 15 -0.36 -8.70 -10.44
C SER A 15 -1.33 -7.79 -9.69
N ILE A 16 -1.26 -6.49 -9.99
CA ILE A 16 -2.20 -5.49 -9.47
C ILE A 16 -3.62 -5.83 -9.89
N GLU A 17 -3.90 -6.02 -11.20
CA GLU A 17 -5.22 -6.40 -11.70
C GLU A 17 -5.76 -7.67 -11.02
N LYS A 18 -4.90 -8.67 -10.81
CA LYS A 18 -5.28 -9.90 -10.11
C LYS A 18 -5.65 -9.63 -8.65
N ALA A 19 -4.87 -8.81 -7.95
CA ALA A 19 -5.17 -8.43 -6.58
C ALA A 19 -6.47 -7.60 -6.51
N MET A 20 -6.66 -6.65 -7.42
CA MET A 20 -7.83 -5.77 -7.45
C MET A 20 -9.13 -6.51 -7.71
N LYS A 21 -9.13 -7.65 -8.40
CA LYS A 21 -10.31 -8.53 -8.48
C LYS A 21 -10.82 -9.00 -7.11
N VAL A 22 -9.94 -9.09 -6.12
CA VAL A 22 -10.24 -9.50 -4.74
C VAL A 22 -10.45 -8.28 -3.85
N LEU A 23 -9.66 -7.21 -4.05
CA LEU A 23 -9.65 -6.03 -3.20
C LEU A 23 -10.71 -4.98 -3.55
N LYS A 24 -11.35 -5.06 -4.73
CA LYS A 24 -12.31 -4.06 -5.22
C LYS A 24 -13.48 -3.75 -4.27
N ASP A 25 -13.88 -4.71 -3.44
CA ASP A 25 -15.01 -4.55 -2.51
C ASP A 25 -14.53 -4.08 -1.10
N CYS A 26 -13.27 -3.67 -0.96
CA CYS A 26 -12.74 -3.06 0.26
C CYS A 26 -13.13 -1.57 0.33
N ASP A 27 -13.37 -1.08 1.54
CA ASP A 27 -13.68 0.34 1.79
C ASP A 27 -12.42 1.21 1.72
N VAL A 28 -11.26 0.61 2.06
CA VAL A 28 -9.94 1.22 1.98
C VAL A 28 -8.91 0.18 1.57
N ILE A 29 -7.94 0.58 0.76
CA ILE A 29 -6.77 -0.21 0.39
C ILE A 29 -5.51 0.46 0.94
N PHE A 30 -4.65 -0.34 1.56
CA PHE A 30 -3.32 0.06 1.97
C PHE A 30 -2.27 -0.45 0.98
N HIS A 31 -1.44 0.45 0.46
CA HIS A 31 -0.25 0.11 -0.32
C HIS A 31 1.00 0.31 0.55
N LEU A 32 1.70 -0.78 0.91
CA LEU A 32 2.82 -0.71 1.87
C LEU A 32 4.19 -0.40 1.24
N GLY A 33 4.20 0.12 0.01
CA GLY A 33 5.38 0.66 -0.65
C GLY A 33 6.01 -0.26 -1.69
N ASP A 34 7.17 0.14 -2.18
CA ASP A 34 7.91 -0.49 -3.28
C ASP A 34 7.13 -0.48 -4.61
N TYR A 35 7.13 0.72 -5.22
CA TYR A 35 6.37 1.20 -6.38
C TYR A 35 5.04 1.85 -6.01
N ALA A 36 5.08 2.78 -5.06
CA ALA A 36 3.92 3.56 -4.65
C ALA A 36 3.33 4.43 -5.79
N ASN A 37 4.06 4.69 -6.88
CA ASN A 37 3.49 5.33 -8.07
C ASN A 37 2.44 4.47 -8.80
N ASP A 38 2.43 3.15 -8.57
CA ASP A 38 1.41 2.25 -9.12
C ASP A 38 0.01 2.57 -8.58
N ILE A 39 -0.09 3.34 -7.49
CA ILE A 39 -1.35 3.86 -6.96
C ILE A 39 -2.11 4.62 -8.03
N ASN A 40 -1.45 5.39 -8.91
CA ASN A 40 -2.13 6.12 -9.98
C ASN A 40 -2.94 5.17 -10.87
N TYR A 41 -2.38 3.99 -11.19
CA TYR A 41 -3.10 2.98 -11.96
C TYR A 41 -4.21 2.31 -11.15
N ILE A 42 -3.99 2.09 -9.84
CA ILE A 42 -5.03 1.53 -8.96
C ILE A 42 -6.22 2.50 -8.86
N GLU A 43 -5.98 3.81 -8.75
CA GLU A 43 -7.01 4.86 -8.72
C GLU A 43 -7.84 4.91 -10.01
N GLU A 44 -7.29 4.52 -11.17
CA GLU A 44 -8.05 4.41 -12.42
C GLU A 44 -9.08 3.27 -12.41
N ILE A 45 -8.87 2.24 -11.59
CA ILE A 45 -9.68 1.01 -11.58
C ILE A 45 -10.37 0.72 -10.25
N TYR A 46 -10.26 1.62 -9.27
CA TYR A 46 -10.84 1.50 -7.94
C TYR A 46 -11.28 2.86 -7.39
N ASP A 47 -12.57 2.94 -7.06
CA ASP A 47 -13.20 4.19 -6.59
C ASP A 47 -13.07 4.43 -5.07
N GLY A 48 -12.51 3.47 -4.33
CA GLY A 48 -12.40 3.57 -2.88
C GLY A 48 -11.13 4.30 -2.41
N LYS A 49 -10.98 4.43 -1.09
CA LYS A 49 -9.84 5.17 -0.50
C LYS A 49 -8.56 4.34 -0.62
N ILE A 50 -7.47 4.95 -1.07
CA ILE A 50 -6.13 4.36 -1.01
C ILE A 50 -5.28 5.14 -0.02
N ILE A 51 -4.56 4.44 0.85
CA ILE A 51 -3.56 5.01 1.76
C ILE A 51 -2.25 4.29 1.52
N ALA A 52 -1.16 5.03 1.41
CA ALA A 52 0.13 4.44 1.13
C ALA A 52 1.25 4.98 1.98
N VAL A 53 2.25 4.11 2.15
CA VAL A 53 3.58 4.44 2.67
C VAL A 53 4.60 4.10 1.60
N ARG A 54 5.74 4.80 1.62
CA ARG A 54 6.84 4.54 0.68
C ARG A 54 7.74 3.42 1.20
N GLY A 55 8.18 2.55 0.29
CA GLY A 55 9.20 1.53 0.53
C GLY A 55 10.59 2.00 0.14
N ASN A 56 11.59 1.15 0.30
CA ASN A 56 12.99 1.49 -0.01
C ASN A 56 13.25 1.70 -1.51
N CYS A 57 12.38 1.21 -2.41
CA CYS A 57 12.49 1.43 -3.85
C CYS A 57 11.79 2.71 -4.35
N ASP A 58 11.09 3.44 -3.47
CA ASP A 58 10.31 4.64 -3.81
C ASP A 58 11.11 5.94 -3.65
N PHE A 59 12.32 5.99 -4.22
CA PHE A 59 13.32 7.04 -3.97
C PHE A 59 12.84 8.48 -4.21
N TYR A 60 11.96 8.69 -5.19
CA TYR A 60 11.47 10.02 -5.60
C TYR A 60 10.00 10.27 -5.22
N SER A 61 9.42 9.40 -4.39
CA SER A 61 8.03 9.56 -3.97
C SER A 61 7.90 10.59 -2.86
N ASN A 62 6.88 11.45 -2.94
CA ASN A 62 6.49 12.36 -1.86
C ASN A 62 5.59 11.68 -0.80
N ILE A 63 5.37 10.36 -0.92
CA ILE A 63 4.57 9.58 0.02
C ILE A 63 5.33 9.41 1.33
N CYS A 64 4.62 9.49 2.45
CA CYS A 64 5.18 9.35 3.80
C CYS A 64 5.83 7.96 4.00
N GLU A 65 6.92 7.87 4.77
CA GLU A 65 7.54 6.58 5.13
C GLU A 65 6.66 5.76 6.11
N GLU A 66 5.88 6.46 6.92
CA GLU A 66 5.07 5.88 7.99
C GLU A 66 3.75 6.63 8.10
N ARG A 67 2.70 5.92 8.54
CA ARG A 67 1.40 6.51 8.86
C ARG A 67 0.79 5.82 10.07
N ILE A 68 0.00 6.59 10.82
CA ILE A 68 -0.92 6.08 11.83
C ILE A 68 -2.32 6.49 11.39
N GLU A 69 -3.17 5.50 11.11
CA GLU A 69 -4.54 5.71 10.65
C GLU A 69 -5.52 5.20 11.71
N GLN A 70 -6.53 6.01 12.03
CA GLN A 70 -7.65 5.58 12.86
C GLN A 70 -8.77 5.05 11.97
N ILE A 71 -9.10 3.78 12.13
CA ILE A 71 -10.16 3.11 11.39
C ILE A 71 -11.17 2.50 12.36
N GLY A 72 -12.33 3.15 12.49
CA GLY A 72 -13.28 2.85 13.53
C GLY A 72 -12.66 3.09 14.91
N ASN A 73 -12.62 2.05 15.75
CA ASN A 73 -11.99 2.08 17.07
C ASN A 73 -10.57 1.50 17.07
N ASN A 74 -10.01 1.20 15.90
CA ASN A 74 -8.69 0.59 15.78
C ASN A 74 -7.66 1.61 15.29
N THR A 75 -6.50 1.61 15.93
CA THR A 75 -5.32 2.34 15.47
C THR A 75 -4.46 1.41 14.65
N ILE A 76 -4.16 1.80 13.42
CA ILE A 76 -3.32 1.02 12.50
C ILE A 76 -2.04 1.79 12.22
N PHE A 77 -0.91 1.15 12.46
CA PHE A 77 0.40 1.66 12.06
C PHE A 77 0.82 1.02 10.74
N LEU A 78 1.24 1.85 9.77
CA LEU A 78 1.68 1.44 8.45
C LEU A 78 3.15 1.83 8.25
N THR A 79 3.93 0.87 7.77
CA THR A 79 5.32 1.05 7.31
C THR A 79 5.65 -0.05 6.30
N HIS A 80 6.63 0.19 5.43
CA HIS A 80 7.19 -0.86 4.57
C HIS A 80 8.06 -1.85 5.37
N GLY A 81 8.75 -1.37 6.41
CA GLY A 81 9.55 -2.18 7.33
C GLY A 81 11.06 -2.14 7.09
N ASP A 82 11.55 -1.58 5.97
CA ASP A 82 12.98 -1.39 5.69
C ASP A 82 13.67 -0.55 6.79
N LYS A 83 13.00 0.50 7.27
CA LYS A 83 13.46 1.35 8.38
C LYS A 83 13.53 0.64 9.72
N TYR A 84 12.80 -0.46 9.86
CA TYR A 84 12.71 -1.27 11.07
C TYR A 84 13.64 -2.48 11.03
N GLY A 85 14.44 -2.62 9.98
CA GLY A 85 15.41 -3.71 9.87
C GLY A 85 14.76 -5.09 9.83
N VAL A 86 13.50 -5.20 9.37
CA VAL A 86 12.76 -6.47 9.39
C VAL A 86 13.42 -7.58 8.54
N LYS A 87 14.27 -7.20 7.58
CA LYS A 87 15.08 -8.12 6.76
C LYS A 87 16.54 -8.27 7.24
N ILE A 88 16.95 -7.59 8.32
CA ILE A 88 18.30 -7.72 8.85
C ILE A 88 18.39 -9.05 9.60
N ASN A 89 19.23 -9.97 9.12
CA ASN A 89 19.44 -11.35 9.59
C ASN A 89 18.49 -12.44 9.03
N ILE A 90 17.96 -12.25 7.82
CA ILE A 90 17.37 -13.35 7.02
C ILE A 90 18.43 -13.94 6.09
#